data_AF-A0A1V6RPL2-F1
#
_entry.id   AF-A0A1V6RPL2-F1
#
_cell.length_a   1.000
_cell.length_b   1.000
_cell.length_c   1.000
_cell.angle_alpha   90.00
_cell.angle_beta   90.00
_cell.angle_gamma   90.00
#
_symmetry.space_group_name_H-M   'P 1'
#
loop_
_entity.id
_entity.type
_entity.pdbx_description
1 polymer ?
#
loop_
_entity_poly.entity_id
_entity_poly.type
_entity_poly.pdbx_seq_one_letter_code
_entity_poly.pdbx_strand_id
1 'polypeptide(L)'
;MPTIAITDLEPTEIPHHFNLTHRLPTELEFSPRKTKKISSLPTHLNSVLVDYGIATSGSPINESLIRSRINVIILTTLAKMKREFPAKPRTPVASPASLKSIHLQFDREIEFIWKSDNRRVRLSGIVDYSLWYGMPDDYSTNMVMVEARQPDLIKRGVLQCLAYMAMIHETRRRAKIIDTSVYGIATDSFQWVFIRIRPNGEWTEKAYHWVHNAQEIVSMLANIFAHTATSHKWWNLGIETEVSTSLEQLKLKPKSKRDLRHSI
;
A
#
# COMPACT_ATOMS: atom_id res chain seq x y z
N MET A 1 -11.54 -21.09 13.97
CA MET A 1 -10.18 -20.88 13.43
C MET A 1 -9.46 -19.96 14.40
N PRO A 2 -8.27 -20.31 14.91
CA PRO A 2 -7.56 -19.44 15.85
C PRO A 2 -7.15 -18.13 15.17
N THR A 3 -7.15 -17.03 15.94
CA THR A 3 -6.69 -15.71 15.52
C THR A 3 -5.37 -15.39 16.20
N ILE A 4 -4.39 -14.90 15.44
CA ILE A 4 -3.06 -14.51 15.89
C ILE A 4 -2.86 -13.05 15.49
N ALA A 5 -2.50 -12.19 16.44
CA ALA A 5 -2.18 -10.82 16.09
C ALA A 5 -0.83 -10.76 15.37
N ILE A 6 -0.68 -9.88 14.38
CA ILE A 6 0.61 -9.67 13.68
C ILE A 6 1.71 -9.27 14.66
N THR A 7 1.37 -8.55 15.72
CA THR A 7 2.30 -8.16 16.78
C THR A 7 2.83 -9.31 17.62
N ASP A 8 2.15 -10.47 17.58
CA ASP A 8 2.51 -11.67 18.34
C ASP A 8 3.41 -12.61 17.51
N LEU A 9 3.60 -12.33 16.22
CA LEU A 9 4.55 -13.05 15.38
C LEU A 9 5.98 -12.62 15.73
N GLU A 10 6.90 -13.58 15.71
CA GLU A 10 8.33 -13.28 15.83
C GLU A 10 8.77 -12.47 14.60
N PRO A 11 9.21 -11.19 14.75
CA PRO A 11 9.44 -10.33 13.60
C PRO A 11 10.47 -10.88 12.61
N THR A 12 11.51 -11.58 13.10
CA THR A 12 12.55 -12.16 12.26
C THR A 12 12.07 -13.33 11.40
N GLU A 13 10.97 -13.98 11.79
CA GLU A 13 10.37 -15.10 11.07
C GLU A 13 9.38 -14.66 9.99
N ILE A 14 8.99 -13.38 9.97
CA ILE A 14 8.02 -12.83 9.00
C ILE A 14 8.43 -13.14 7.55
N PRO A 15 9.69 -12.87 7.09
CA PRO A 15 10.06 -13.20 5.72
C PRO A 15 9.92 -14.70 5.40
N HIS A 16 10.26 -15.57 6.35
CA HIS A 16 10.15 -17.02 6.17
C HIS A 16 8.68 -17.47 6.07
N HIS A 17 7.80 -16.96 6.96
CA HIS A 17 6.37 -17.31 6.96
C HIS A 17 5.65 -16.96 5.65
N PHE A 18 6.12 -15.92 4.95
CA PHE A 18 5.53 -15.44 3.70
C PHE A 18 6.37 -15.74 2.46
N ASN A 19 7.43 -16.56 2.57
CA ASN A 19 8.36 -16.90 1.48
C ASN A 19 8.94 -15.65 0.78
N LEU A 20 9.26 -14.61 1.55
CA LEU A 20 9.81 -13.37 1.05
C LEU A 20 11.34 -13.43 1.04
N THR A 21 11.94 -12.96 -0.04
CA THR A 21 13.41 -12.92 -0.18
C THR A 21 13.90 -11.47 -0.18
N HIS A 22 14.82 -11.13 0.72
CA HIS A 22 15.39 -9.78 0.75
C HIS A 22 16.36 -9.57 -0.43
N ARG A 23 16.25 -8.42 -1.09
CA ARG A 23 17.14 -7.98 -2.17
C ARG A 23 17.50 -6.51 -2.00
N LEU A 24 18.63 -6.11 -2.58
CA LEU A 24 18.96 -4.70 -2.70
C LEU A 24 18.01 -4.01 -3.69
N PRO A 25 17.62 -2.75 -3.42
CA PRO A 25 16.81 -1.99 -4.35
C PRO A 25 17.59 -1.73 -5.64
N THR A 26 16.89 -1.70 -6.77
CA THR A 26 17.50 -1.20 -8.01
C THR A 26 17.68 0.32 -7.92
N GLU A 27 18.61 0.89 -8.68
CA GLU A 27 18.92 2.33 -8.64
C GLU A 27 17.69 3.24 -8.75
N LEU A 28 16.66 2.77 -9.45
CA LEU A 28 15.44 3.53 -9.78
C LEU A 28 14.25 3.28 -8.85
N GLU A 29 14.28 2.23 -8.02
CA GLU A 29 13.09 1.75 -7.29
C GLU A 29 12.67 2.69 -6.16
N PHE A 30 13.65 3.30 -5.50
CA PHE A 30 13.43 4.28 -4.43
C PHE A 30 14.15 5.60 -4.68
N SER A 31 14.60 5.86 -5.90
CA SER A 31 15.23 7.13 -6.27
C SER A 31 14.33 7.82 -7.29
N PRO A 32 13.55 8.83 -6.88
CA PRO A 32 12.73 9.57 -7.83
C PRO A 32 13.61 10.13 -8.93
N ARG A 33 13.36 9.75 -10.19
CA ARG A 33 14.04 10.35 -11.35
C ARG A 33 13.88 11.87 -11.27
N LYS A 34 14.85 12.66 -11.75
CA LYS A 34 14.76 14.13 -11.75
C LYS A 34 13.43 14.65 -12.33
N THR A 35 12.85 13.94 -13.30
CA THR A 35 11.55 14.23 -13.95
C THR A 35 10.31 13.79 -13.16
N LYS A 36 10.47 12.95 -12.13
CA LYS A 36 9.42 12.47 -11.22
C LYS A 36 9.59 12.99 -9.78
N LYS A 37 10.65 13.75 -9.49
CA LYS A 37 10.72 14.51 -8.24
C LYS A 37 9.61 15.55 -8.26
N ILE A 38 8.93 15.72 -7.13
CA ILE A 38 8.05 16.88 -7.00
C ILE A 38 8.93 18.13 -7.13
N SER A 39 8.49 19.06 -7.97
CA SER A 39 9.20 20.32 -8.25
C SER A 39 9.42 21.16 -6.98
N SER A 40 8.52 21.05 -6.00
CA SER A 40 8.63 21.71 -4.71
C SER A 40 7.87 20.94 -3.61
N LEU A 41 8.32 21.09 -2.36
CA LEU A 41 7.56 20.63 -1.19
C LEU A 41 6.17 21.28 -1.15
N PRO A 42 5.16 20.67 -0.50
CA PRO A 42 3.88 21.31 -0.24
C PRO A 42 4.07 22.70 0.38
N THR A 43 3.32 23.67 -0.13
CA THR A 43 3.32 25.04 0.38
C THR A 43 3.03 25.01 1.88
N HIS A 44 3.82 25.75 2.66
CA HIS A 44 3.77 25.81 4.13
C HIS A 44 4.23 24.57 4.89
N LEU A 45 4.61 23.46 4.24
CA LEU A 45 5.06 22.27 4.98
C LEU A 45 6.24 22.59 5.91
N ASN A 46 7.25 23.31 5.41
CA ASN A 46 8.40 23.68 6.22
C ASN A 46 8.02 24.64 7.36
N SER A 47 7.18 25.64 7.11
CA SER A 47 6.76 26.58 8.16
C SER A 47 5.97 25.86 9.25
N VAL A 48 5.02 25.00 8.87
CA VAL A 48 4.23 24.21 9.83
C VAL A 48 5.13 23.28 10.64
N LEU A 49 6.14 22.64 10.04
CA LEU A 49 7.06 21.78 10.79
C LEU A 49 8.02 22.55 11.71
N VAL A 50 8.32 23.82 11.40
CA VAL A 50 9.06 24.71 12.29
C VAL A 50 8.18 25.11 13.47
N ASP A 51 6.96 25.58 13.22
CA ASP A 51 5.99 25.96 14.26
C ASP A 51 5.67 24.76 15.17
N TYR A 52 5.55 23.58 14.57
CA TYR A 52 5.41 22.32 15.28
C TYR A 52 6.56 22.09 16.28
N GLY A 53 7.82 22.27 15.83
CA GLY A 53 8.99 22.13 16.71
C GLY A 53 9.01 23.16 17.83
N ILE A 54 8.62 24.40 17.54
CA ILE A 54 8.50 25.47 18.56
C ILE A 54 7.45 25.09 19.61
N ALA A 55 6.25 24.73 19.17
CA ALA A 55 5.11 24.41 20.02
C ALA A 55 5.34 23.16 20.89
N THR A 56 6.20 22.23 20.45
CA THR A 56 6.44 20.94 21.11
C THR A 56 7.80 20.85 21.78
N SER A 57 8.61 21.92 21.77
CA SER A 57 10.00 21.94 22.24
C SER A 57 10.24 21.45 23.67
N GLY A 58 9.24 21.54 24.56
CA GLY A 58 9.30 21.03 25.94
C GLY A 58 8.59 19.70 26.18
N SER A 59 8.00 19.09 25.14
CA SER A 59 7.26 17.83 25.26
C SER A 59 8.17 16.62 25.09
N PRO A 60 8.00 15.55 25.89
CA PRO A 60 8.71 14.29 25.64
C PRO A 60 8.27 13.69 24.31
N ILE A 61 9.20 13.03 23.61
CA ILE A 61 8.88 12.28 22.39
C ILE A 61 7.99 11.10 22.78
N ASN A 62 6.79 11.05 22.19
CA ASN A 62 5.84 9.96 22.35
C ASN A 62 5.12 9.70 21.02
N GLU A 63 4.31 8.64 21.00
CA GLU A 63 3.55 8.22 19.81
C GLU A 63 2.64 9.34 19.28
N SER A 64 1.95 10.09 20.14
CA SER A 64 1.09 11.21 19.71
C SER A 64 1.88 12.32 19.01
N LEU A 65 3.09 12.61 19.48
CA LEU A 65 3.99 13.56 18.84
C LEU A 65 4.44 13.02 17.47
N ILE A 66 4.97 11.80 17.42
CA ILE A 66 5.40 11.16 16.16
C ILE A 66 4.25 11.16 15.13
N ARG A 67 3.08 10.63 15.50
CA ARG A 67 1.86 10.57 14.69
C ARG A 67 1.43 11.94 14.17
N SER A 68 1.42 12.98 15.01
CA SER A 68 1.02 14.32 14.59
C SER A 68 1.97 14.92 13.55
N ARG A 69 3.28 14.69 13.67
CA ARG A 69 4.26 15.11 12.66
C ARG A 69 4.10 14.34 11.35
N ILE A 70 3.90 13.01 11.42
CA ILE A 70 3.62 12.16 10.25
C ILE A 70 2.37 12.69 9.53
N ASN A 71 1.29 12.97 10.26
CA ASN A 71 0.03 13.50 9.73
C ASN A 71 0.24 14.76 8.90
N VAL A 72 1.01 15.73 9.41
CA VAL A 72 1.34 16.97 8.67
C VAL A 72 2.00 16.62 7.33
N ILE A 73 3.00 15.73 7.32
CA ILE A 73 3.76 15.39 6.11
C ILE A 73 2.89 14.66 5.09
N ILE A 74 2.16 13.62 5.50
CA ILE A 74 1.37 12.79 4.58
C ILE A 74 0.15 13.55 4.04
N LEU A 75 -0.56 14.31 4.90
CA LEU A 75 -1.79 15.00 4.51
C LEU A 75 -1.48 16.17 3.59
N THR A 76 -0.45 16.96 3.88
CA THR A 76 -0.04 18.07 3.01
C THR A 76 0.44 17.57 1.65
N THR A 77 1.18 16.45 1.63
CA THR A 77 1.63 15.81 0.38
C THR A 77 0.45 15.29 -0.44
N LEU A 78 -0.46 14.54 0.17
CA LEU A 78 -1.64 13.99 -0.51
C LEU A 78 -2.56 15.11 -1.00
N ALA A 79 -2.79 16.14 -0.19
CA ALA A 79 -3.60 17.30 -0.56
C ALA A 79 -2.99 18.07 -1.74
N LYS A 80 -1.67 18.32 -1.73
CA LYS A 80 -0.96 18.92 -2.88
C LYS A 80 -1.20 18.09 -4.13
N MET A 81 -0.99 16.78 -4.07
CA MET A 81 -1.20 15.90 -5.21
C MET A 81 -2.64 15.92 -5.72
N LYS A 82 -3.64 15.86 -4.84
CA LYS A 82 -5.05 15.91 -5.25
C LYS A 82 -5.44 17.23 -5.91
N ARG A 83 -4.79 18.34 -5.55
CA ARG A 83 -5.00 19.67 -6.14
C ARG A 83 -4.29 19.82 -7.49
N GLU A 84 -3.04 19.37 -7.58
CA GLU A 84 -2.16 19.58 -8.74
C GLU A 84 -2.33 18.54 -9.85
N PHE A 85 -2.93 17.38 -9.53
CA PHE A 85 -3.29 16.37 -10.52
C PHE A 85 -4.81 16.27 -10.72
N PRO A 86 -5.47 17.28 -11.33
CA PRO A 86 -6.82 17.10 -11.82
C PRO A 86 -6.81 16.09 -12.98
N ALA A 87 -7.87 15.29 -13.07
CA ALA A 87 -8.09 14.40 -14.20
C ALA A 87 -8.03 15.22 -15.50
N LYS A 88 -7.03 14.99 -16.35
CA LYS A 88 -6.99 15.62 -17.67
C LYS A 88 -8.26 15.23 -18.42
N PRO A 89 -9.06 16.16 -18.96
CA PRO A 89 -10.17 15.81 -19.83
C PRO A 89 -9.62 15.54 -21.22
N ARG A 90 -9.24 14.30 -21.55
CA ARG A 90 -9.04 13.87 -22.94
C ARG A 90 -9.42 12.40 -23.13
N THR A 91 -10.23 12.20 -24.18
CA THR A 91 -10.77 10.99 -24.82
C THR A 91 -11.90 10.21 -24.10
N PRO A 92 -13.00 9.82 -24.80
CA PRO A 92 -14.15 9.09 -24.23
C PRO A 92 -13.88 7.61 -23.93
N VAL A 93 -12.64 7.14 -24.09
CA VAL A 93 -12.29 5.73 -23.96
C VAL A 93 -11.40 5.58 -22.74
N ALA A 94 -11.99 5.03 -21.68
CA ALA A 94 -11.40 4.74 -20.36
C ALA A 94 -10.98 5.98 -19.52
N SER A 95 -11.85 6.36 -18.58
CA SER A 95 -11.54 7.33 -17.53
C SER A 95 -10.26 6.91 -16.78
N PRO A 96 -9.19 7.73 -16.76
CA PRO A 96 -8.05 7.42 -15.94
C PRO A 96 -8.42 7.54 -14.47
N ALA A 97 -8.18 6.48 -13.70
CA ALA A 97 -8.27 6.48 -12.24
C ALA A 97 -7.62 7.76 -11.67
N SER A 98 -8.43 8.57 -11.00
CA SER A 98 -8.03 9.89 -10.54
C SER A 98 -7.34 9.78 -9.18
N LEU A 99 -6.34 10.61 -8.90
CA LEU A 99 -5.84 10.78 -7.53
C LEU A 99 -6.94 11.17 -6.53
N LYS A 100 -8.09 11.66 -7.02
CA LYS A 100 -9.29 11.90 -6.20
C LYS A 100 -9.91 10.61 -5.63
N SER A 101 -9.74 9.46 -6.28
CA SER A 101 -10.28 8.17 -5.83
C SER A 101 -9.34 7.41 -4.88
N ILE A 102 -8.24 8.04 -4.45
CA ILE A 102 -7.39 7.49 -3.38
C ILE A 102 -7.88 8.03 -2.05
N HIS A 103 -7.97 7.13 -1.08
CA HIS A 103 -8.38 7.46 0.27
C HIS A 103 -7.26 7.05 1.23
N LEU A 104 -6.94 7.97 2.14
CA LEU A 104 -6.09 7.70 3.30
C LEU A 104 -7.01 7.35 4.46
N GLN A 105 -6.73 6.24 5.12
CA GLN A 105 -7.45 5.79 6.31
C GLN A 105 -6.44 5.53 7.43
N PHE A 106 -6.74 6.09 8.60
CA PHE A 106 -6.04 5.81 9.85
C PHE A 106 -6.62 4.54 10.48
N ASP A 107 -5.80 3.83 11.25
CA ASP A 107 -6.19 2.67 12.07
C ASP A 107 -7.03 1.66 11.29
N ARG A 108 -6.49 1.16 10.18
CA ARG A 108 -7.19 0.19 9.36
C ARG A 108 -6.97 -1.22 9.89
N GLU A 109 -8.07 -1.87 10.27
CA GLU A 109 -8.09 -3.30 10.52
C GLU A 109 -7.78 -4.07 9.25
N ILE A 110 -6.87 -5.04 9.37
CA ILE A 110 -6.52 -5.97 8.31
C ILE A 110 -6.58 -7.39 8.84
N GLU A 111 -7.20 -8.27 8.07
CA GLU A 111 -7.27 -9.69 8.35
C GLU A 111 -6.80 -10.50 7.15
N PHE A 112 -6.19 -11.65 7.42
CA PHE A 112 -5.75 -12.58 6.40
C PHE A 112 -5.82 -14.02 6.88
N ILE A 113 -6.35 -14.91 6.04
CA ILE A 113 -6.37 -16.34 6.33
C ILE A 113 -5.06 -16.96 5.85
N TRP A 114 -4.15 -17.17 6.77
CA TRP A 114 -2.89 -17.87 6.50
C TRP A 114 -3.10 -19.38 6.56
N LYS A 115 -2.53 -20.08 5.57
CA LYS A 115 -2.58 -21.53 5.45
C LYS A 115 -1.13 -22.02 5.38
N SER A 116 -0.70 -22.76 6.39
CA SER A 116 0.61 -23.42 6.42
C SER A 116 0.37 -24.87 6.85
N ASP A 117 0.87 -25.82 6.05
CA ASP A 117 0.94 -27.27 6.27
C ASP A 117 0.05 -27.81 7.41
N ASN A 118 -1.26 -27.92 7.12
CA ASN A 118 -2.36 -28.39 7.98
C ASN A 118 -2.98 -27.44 9.02
N ARG A 119 -2.51 -26.20 9.18
CA ARG A 119 -3.16 -25.20 10.04
C ARG A 119 -3.69 -24.03 9.23
N ARG A 120 -4.95 -23.68 9.50
CA ARG A 120 -5.54 -22.41 9.08
C ARG A 120 -5.57 -21.50 10.29
N VAL A 121 -4.99 -20.32 10.17
CA VAL A 121 -5.02 -19.30 11.21
C VAL A 121 -5.49 -17.99 10.59
N ARG A 122 -6.20 -17.18 11.38
CA ARG A 122 -6.51 -15.79 11.03
C ARG A 122 -5.38 -14.92 11.55
N LEU A 123 -4.65 -14.28 10.67
CA LEU A 123 -3.76 -13.18 11.06
C LEU A 123 -4.59 -11.90 11.09
N SER A 124 -4.45 -11.11 12.15
CA SER A 124 -5.16 -9.83 12.28
C SER A 124 -4.25 -8.74 12.83
N GLY A 125 -4.53 -7.49 12.50
CA GLY A 125 -3.88 -6.35 13.12
C GLY A 125 -4.47 -5.02 12.65
N ILE A 126 -3.94 -3.95 13.23
CA ILE A 126 -4.29 -2.58 12.89
C ILE A 126 -3.07 -1.93 12.25
N VAL A 127 -3.25 -1.39 11.05
CA VAL A 127 -2.24 -0.60 10.36
C VAL A 127 -2.49 0.87 10.67
N ASP A 128 -1.47 1.60 11.13
CA ASP A 128 -1.61 3.02 11.52
C ASP A 128 -2.13 3.87 10.35
N TYR A 129 -1.64 3.60 9.14
CA TYR A 129 -2.09 4.27 7.94
C TYR A 129 -2.21 3.32 6.75
N SER A 130 -3.27 3.47 5.98
CA SER A 130 -3.45 2.73 4.72
C SER A 130 -3.90 3.66 3.60
N LEU A 131 -3.39 3.39 2.39
CA LEU A 131 -3.93 3.97 1.17
C LEU A 131 -4.65 2.91 0.36
N TRP A 132 -5.87 3.26 0.00
CA TRP A 132 -6.73 2.39 -0.76
C TRP A 132 -7.47 3.15 -1.86
N TYR A 133 -7.99 2.35 -2.78
CA TYR A 133 -8.73 2.78 -3.96
C TYR A 133 -9.82 1.73 -4.25
N GLY A 134 -10.82 2.11 -5.05
CA GLY A 134 -11.97 1.26 -5.34
C GLY A 134 -13.21 1.63 -4.53
N MET A 135 -14.20 0.75 -4.52
CA MET A 135 -15.52 0.96 -3.90
C MET A 135 -15.58 0.39 -2.47
N PRO A 136 -16.44 0.92 -1.58
CA PRO A 136 -16.81 0.40 -0.25
C PRO A 136 -16.59 -1.07 0.03
N ASP A 137 -17.07 -1.89 -0.89
CA ASP A 137 -17.18 -3.33 -0.69
C ASP A 137 -16.05 -4.12 -1.39
N ASP A 138 -15.18 -3.43 -2.15
CA ASP A 138 -14.06 -4.00 -2.92
C ASP A 138 -12.83 -3.05 -2.91
N TYR A 139 -12.40 -2.68 -1.71
CA TYR A 139 -11.22 -1.83 -1.56
C TYR A 139 -9.93 -2.62 -1.66
N SER A 140 -9.16 -2.36 -2.71
CA SER A 140 -7.79 -2.82 -2.79
C SER A 140 -6.85 -1.88 -2.03
N THR A 141 -6.13 -2.42 -1.04
CA THR A 141 -5.10 -1.66 -0.31
C THR A 141 -3.78 -1.74 -1.09
N ASN A 142 -3.23 -0.60 -1.49
CA ASN A 142 -2.00 -0.53 -2.29
C ASN A 142 -0.75 -0.19 -1.48
N MET A 143 -0.96 0.49 -0.35
CA MET A 143 0.11 0.86 0.54
C MET A 143 -0.37 0.75 1.99
N VAL A 144 0.54 0.26 2.83
CA VAL A 144 0.44 0.32 4.28
C VAL A 144 1.59 1.19 4.82
N MET A 145 1.36 1.87 5.92
CA MET A 145 2.41 2.54 6.68
C MET A 145 2.22 2.23 8.14
N VAL A 146 3.33 1.85 8.77
CA VAL A 146 3.43 1.54 10.19
C VAL A 146 4.23 2.64 10.87
N GLU A 147 3.67 3.13 11.95
CA GLU A 147 4.35 4.04 12.86
C GLU A 147 5.32 3.24 13.73
N ALA A 148 6.60 3.58 13.63
CA ALA A 148 7.59 3.09 14.57
C ALA A 148 7.48 3.94 15.84
N ARG A 149 7.00 3.30 16.91
CA ARG A 149 6.72 3.96 18.20
C ARG A 149 7.95 4.64 18.82
N GLN A 150 9.17 4.20 18.47
CA GLN A 150 10.44 4.81 18.88
C GLN A 150 11.54 4.60 17.80
N PRO A 151 12.56 5.48 17.70
CA PRO A 151 13.61 5.38 16.69
C PRO A 151 14.41 4.07 16.70
N ASP A 152 14.71 3.54 17.89
CA ASP A 152 15.37 2.25 18.09
C ASP A 152 14.51 1.05 17.66
N LEU A 153 13.19 1.27 17.51
CA LEU A 153 12.22 0.27 17.08
C LEU A 153 11.91 0.32 15.59
N ILE A 154 12.58 1.17 14.79
CA ILE A 154 12.36 1.24 13.33
C ILE A 154 12.51 -0.12 12.66
N LYS A 155 13.52 -0.93 13.04
CA LYS A 155 13.70 -2.28 12.48
C LYS A 155 12.50 -3.19 12.76
N ARG A 156 11.94 -3.11 13.96
CA ARG A 156 10.72 -3.85 14.32
C ARG A 156 9.52 -3.33 13.52
N GLY A 157 9.41 -2.02 13.36
CA GLY A 157 8.39 -1.38 12.52
C GLY A 157 8.48 -1.80 11.05
N VAL A 158 9.68 -1.95 10.50
CA VAL A 158 9.91 -2.48 9.14
C VAL A 158 9.36 -3.89 9.00
N LEU A 159 9.71 -4.79 9.92
CA LEU A 159 9.27 -6.18 9.88
C LEU A 159 7.75 -6.30 10.08
N GLN A 160 7.18 -5.51 11.00
CA GLN A 160 5.73 -5.44 11.17
C GLN A 160 5.03 -4.91 9.91
N CYS A 161 5.56 -3.85 9.30
CA CYS A 161 5.07 -3.32 8.03
C CYS A 161 5.13 -4.40 6.93
N LEU A 162 6.24 -5.14 6.86
CA LEU A 162 6.43 -6.23 5.92
C LEU A 162 5.39 -7.33 6.09
N ALA A 163 5.00 -7.70 7.32
CA ALA A 163 3.93 -8.67 7.54
C ALA A 163 2.58 -8.20 6.97
N TYR A 164 2.18 -6.95 7.23
CA TYR A 164 0.96 -6.39 6.65
C TYR A 164 1.03 -6.34 5.11
N MET A 165 2.17 -5.93 4.56
CA MET A 165 2.38 -5.95 3.11
C MET A 165 2.28 -7.37 2.53
N ALA A 166 2.81 -8.37 3.24
CA ALA A 166 2.80 -9.76 2.81
C ALA A 166 1.38 -10.34 2.77
N MET A 167 0.54 -10.01 3.77
CA MET A 167 -0.88 -10.36 3.77
C MET A 167 -1.59 -9.82 2.52
N ILE A 168 -1.31 -8.57 2.16
CA ILE A 168 -1.87 -7.93 0.95
C ILE A 168 -1.33 -8.63 -0.30
N HIS A 169 -0.01 -8.77 -0.45
CA HIS A 169 0.64 -9.40 -1.60
C HIS A 169 0.10 -10.81 -1.86
N GLU A 170 -0.02 -11.61 -0.81
CA GLU A 170 -0.54 -12.97 -0.90
C GLU A 170 -2.03 -12.99 -1.26
N THR A 171 -2.83 -12.05 -0.75
CA THR A 171 -4.24 -11.89 -1.14
C THR A 171 -4.34 -11.57 -2.64
N ARG A 172 -3.51 -10.65 -3.14
CA ARG A 172 -3.43 -10.30 -4.57
C ARG A 172 -3.02 -11.49 -5.44
N ARG A 173 -2.04 -12.27 -4.98
CA ARG A 173 -1.57 -13.48 -5.66
C ARG A 173 -2.68 -14.53 -5.77
N ARG A 174 -3.43 -14.75 -4.68
CA ARG A 174 -4.57 -15.68 -4.65
C ARG A 174 -5.72 -15.22 -5.55
N ALA A 175 -5.94 -13.91 -5.63
CA ALA A 175 -6.90 -13.28 -6.53
C ALA A 175 -6.38 -13.13 -7.98
N LYS A 176 -5.18 -13.65 -8.31
CA LYS A 176 -4.57 -13.61 -9.64
C LYS A 176 -4.45 -12.19 -10.24
N ILE A 177 -4.24 -11.18 -9.39
CA ILE A 177 -3.96 -9.82 -9.88
C ILE A 177 -2.63 -9.84 -10.63
N ILE A 178 -2.60 -9.15 -11.77
CA ILE A 178 -1.39 -8.98 -12.59
C ILE A 178 -0.26 -8.29 -11.79
N ASP A 179 -0.57 -7.16 -11.16
CA ASP A 179 0.36 -6.44 -10.29
C ASP A 179 0.09 -6.76 -8.82
N THR A 180 0.85 -7.70 -8.27
CA THR A 180 0.80 -8.04 -6.84
C THR A 180 1.72 -7.17 -6.00
N SER A 181 2.44 -6.18 -6.57
CA SER A 181 3.40 -5.38 -5.81
C SER A 181 2.72 -4.56 -4.72
N VAL A 182 3.37 -4.41 -3.57
CA VAL A 182 2.84 -3.67 -2.42
C VAL A 182 3.90 -2.72 -1.91
N TYR A 183 3.51 -1.50 -1.57
CA TYR A 183 4.40 -0.52 -0.94
C TYR A 183 4.14 -0.42 0.56
N GLY A 184 5.20 -0.23 1.31
CA GLY A 184 5.20 -0.10 2.76
C GLY A 184 6.04 1.09 3.18
N ILE A 185 5.70 1.69 4.32
CA ILE A 185 6.55 2.68 4.97
C ILE A 185 6.62 2.35 6.46
N ALA A 186 7.82 2.36 7.03
CA ALA A 186 8.04 2.37 8.48
C ALA A 186 8.73 3.68 8.85
N THR A 187 8.20 4.43 9.82
CA THR A 187 8.75 5.75 10.17
C THR A 187 8.47 6.15 11.61
N ASP A 188 9.43 6.87 12.20
CA ASP A 188 9.34 7.55 13.51
C ASP A 188 9.17 9.07 13.34
N SER A 189 8.72 9.51 12.15
CA SER A 189 8.63 10.89 11.65
C SER A 189 9.94 11.54 11.19
N PHE A 190 11.12 11.03 11.57
CA PHE A 190 12.42 11.55 11.14
C PHE A 190 13.14 10.59 10.19
N GLN A 191 13.24 9.32 10.55
CA GLN A 191 13.69 8.25 9.68
C GLN A 191 12.49 7.66 8.93
N TRP A 192 12.63 7.52 7.62
CA TRP A 192 11.60 7.02 6.71
C TRP A 192 12.18 5.83 5.94
N VAL A 193 11.72 4.62 6.25
CA VAL A 193 12.09 3.40 5.52
C VAL A 193 10.97 3.07 4.56
N PHE A 194 11.25 3.23 3.26
CA PHE A 194 10.35 2.81 2.20
C PHE A 194 10.63 1.36 1.86
N ILE A 195 9.57 0.55 1.77
CA ILE A 195 9.63 -0.88 1.54
C ILE A 195 8.78 -1.21 0.33
N ARG A 196 9.20 -2.18 -0.47
CA ARG A 196 8.39 -2.71 -1.58
C ARG A 196 8.50 -4.22 -1.63
N ILE A 197 7.37 -4.90 -1.70
CA ILE A 197 7.31 -6.30 -2.15
C ILE A 197 7.05 -6.26 -3.66
N ARG A 198 7.94 -6.88 -4.43
CA ARG A 198 7.84 -7.05 -5.89
C ARG A 198 6.88 -8.20 -6.23
N PRO A 199 6.40 -8.29 -7.48
CA PRO A 199 5.45 -9.33 -7.84
C PRO A 199 5.94 -10.77 -7.61
N ASN A 200 7.26 -11.00 -7.70
CA ASN A 200 7.92 -12.28 -7.47
C ASN A 200 8.14 -12.64 -5.99
N GLY A 201 7.71 -11.80 -5.03
CA GLY A 201 7.91 -12.04 -3.59
C GLY A 201 9.28 -11.59 -3.07
N GLU A 202 10.12 -10.98 -3.91
CA GLU A 202 11.31 -10.28 -3.41
C GLU A 202 10.89 -8.98 -2.72
N TRP A 203 11.52 -8.66 -1.60
CA TRP A 203 11.30 -7.38 -0.92
C TRP A 203 12.58 -6.56 -0.84
N THR A 204 12.43 -5.25 -0.96
CA THR A 204 13.51 -4.28 -0.92
C THR A 204 13.14 -3.10 -0.04
N GLU A 205 14.15 -2.43 0.50
CA GLU A 205 13.95 -1.24 1.31
C GLU A 205 14.98 -0.14 1.02
N LYS A 206 14.63 1.11 1.38
CA LYS A 206 15.55 2.24 1.41
C LYS A 206 15.16 3.22 2.50
N ALA A 207 16.15 3.58 3.32
CA ALA A 207 15.99 4.56 4.38
C ALA A 207 16.37 5.98 3.90
N TYR A 208 15.62 6.95 4.39
CA TYR A 208 15.89 8.38 4.25
C TYR A 208 15.76 9.06 5.61
N HIS A 209 16.48 10.17 5.80
CA HIS A 209 16.38 10.98 7.00
C HIS A 209 15.80 12.35 6.67
N TRP A 210 14.72 12.76 7.36
CA TRP A 210 13.94 13.96 7.06
C TRP A 210 14.81 15.21 6.94
N VAL A 211 15.75 15.39 7.86
CA VAL A 211 16.63 16.58 7.92
C VAL A 211 17.46 16.73 6.63
N HIS A 212 17.84 15.63 6.00
CA HIS A 212 18.73 15.65 4.83
C HIS A 212 17.99 15.35 3.52
N ASN A 213 16.80 14.74 3.60
CA ASN A 213 16.14 14.11 2.47
C ASN A 213 14.64 14.43 2.39
N ALA A 214 14.18 15.56 2.96
CA ALA A 214 12.76 15.93 2.96
C ALA A 214 12.15 15.92 1.55
N GLN A 215 12.87 16.41 0.54
CA GLN A 215 12.39 16.41 -0.85
C GLN A 215 12.29 15.00 -1.43
N GLU A 216 13.25 14.12 -1.16
CA GLU A 216 13.22 12.71 -1.56
C GLU A 216 12.05 11.99 -0.90
N ILE A 217 11.83 12.16 0.41
CA ILE A 217 10.74 11.54 1.17
C ILE A 217 9.39 11.95 0.59
N VAL A 218 9.17 13.25 0.41
CA VAL A 218 7.93 13.79 -0.16
C VAL A 218 7.73 13.31 -1.60
N SER A 219 8.80 13.26 -2.40
CA SER A 219 8.74 12.73 -3.77
C SER A 219 8.42 11.22 -3.80
N MET A 220 8.94 10.45 -2.85
CA MET A 220 8.64 9.02 -2.72
C MET A 220 7.19 8.79 -2.31
N LEU A 221 6.69 9.52 -1.32
CA LEU A 221 5.27 9.52 -0.95
C LEU A 221 4.40 9.80 -2.18
N ALA A 222 4.72 10.86 -2.93
CA ALA A 222 3.94 11.20 -4.10
C ALA A 222 3.98 10.15 -5.22
N ASN A 223 5.13 9.52 -5.44
CA ASN A 223 5.23 8.43 -6.40
C ASN A 223 4.39 7.23 -5.99
N ILE A 224 4.35 6.89 -4.69
CA ILE A 224 3.53 5.79 -4.18
C ILE A 224 2.04 6.13 -4.30
N PHE A 225 1.64 7.37 -4.02
CA PHE A 225 0.26 7.82 -4.20
C PHE A 225 -0.13 7.75 -5.68
N ALA A 226 0.73 8.22 -6.59
CA ALA A 226 0.49 8.13 -8.03
C ALA A 226 0.37 6.67 -8.51
N HIS A 227 1.27 5.79 -8.06
CA HIS A 227 1.21 4.36 -8.36
C HIS A 227 -0.13 3.78 -7.91
N THR A 228 -0.56 4.13 -6.70
CA THR A 228 -1.81 3.66 -6.10
C THR A 228 -3.02 4.04 -6.95
N ALA A 229 -3.06 5.27 -7.48
CA ALA A 229 -4.10 5.68 -8.42
C ALA A 229 -4.07 4.85 -9.71
N THR A 230 -2.88 4.58 -10.27
CA THR A 230 -2.78 3.85 -11.54
C THR A 230 -3.08 2.35 -11.45
N SER A 231 -2.79 1.70 -10.32
CA SER A 231 -3.06 0.27 -10.13
C SER A 231 -4.55 -0.08 -10.18
N HIS A 232 -5.46 0.88 -9.89
CA HIS A 232 -6.91 0.71 -10.12
C HIS A 232 -7.24 0.30 -11.56
N LYS A 233 -6.49 0.79 -12.56
CA LYS A 233 -6.71 0.41 -13.96
C LYS A 233 -6.47 -1.07 -14.21
N TRP A 234 -5.41 -1.62 -13.63
CA TRP A 234 -5.01 -3.01 -13.84
C TRP A 234 -5.93 -3.99 -13.13
N TRP A 235 -6.49 -3.59 -11.97
CA TRP A 235 -7.54 -4.35 -11.28
C TRP A 235 -8.78 -4.51 -12.17
N ASN A 236 -9.28 -3.41 -12.75
CA ASN A 236 -10.46 -3.46 -13.62
C ASN A 236 -10.20 -4.24 -14.92
N LEU A 237 -9.02 -4.09 -15.55
CA LEU A 237 -8.66 -4.86 -16.73
C LEU A 237 -8.55 -6.37 -16.45
N GLY A 238 -8.06 -6.78 -15.27
CA GLY A 238 -8.00 -8.18 -14.84
C GLY A 238 -9.39 -8.79 -14.64
N ILE A 239 -10.30 -8.04 -14.02
CA ILE A 239 -11.70 -8.48 -13.84
C ILE A 239 -12.44 -8.51 -15.20
N GLU A 240 -12.29 -7.49 -16.05
CA GLU A 240 -12.93 -7.45 -17.37
C GLU A 240 -12.45 -8.59 -18.27
N THR A 241 -11.17 -8.94 -18.22
CA THR A 241 -10.62 -10.09 -18.97
C THR A 241 -11.11 -11.42 -18.43
N GLU A 242 -11.22 -11.60 -17.10
CA GLU A 242 -11.81 -12.81 -16.49
C GLU A 242 -13.32 -12.96 -16.76
N VAL A 243 -14.08 -11.88 -16.70
CA VAL A 243 -15.52 -11.88 -17.03
C VAL A 243 -15.72 -12.19 -18.51
N SER A 244 -14.89 -11.60 -19.40
CA SER A 244 -14.95 -11.84 -20.83
C SER A 244 -14.59 -13.30 -21.19
N THR A 245 -13.51 -13.84 -20.61
CA THR A 245 -13.13 -15.25 -20.81
C THR A 245 -14.15 -16.22 -20.22
N SER A 246 -14.76 -15.89 -19.07
CA SER A 246 -15.83 -16.70 -18.47
C SER A 246 -17.12 -16.69 -19.32
N LEU A 247 -17.47 -15.55 -19.91
CA LEU A 247 -18.60 -15.42 -20.84
C LEU A 247 -18.35 -16.13 -22.18
N GLU A 248 -17.12 -16.11 -22.69
CA GLU A 248 -16.75 -16.89 -23.88
C GLU A 248 -16.78 -18.40 -23.61
N GLN A 249 -16.30 -18.86 -22.45
CA GLN A 249 -16.39 -20.27 -22.04
C GLN A 249 -17.84 -20.73 -21.82
N LEU A 250 -18.73 -19.84 -21.35
CA LEU A 250 -20.17 -20.12 -21.24
C LEU A 250 -20.86 -20.20 -22.62
N LYS A 251 -20.41 -19.42 -23.60
CA LYS A 251 -20.91 -19.47 -24.99
C LYS A 251 -20.40 -20.68 -25.77
N LEU A 252 -19.26 -21.26 -25.37
CA LEU A 252 -18.65 -22.42 -26.02
C LEU A 252 -19.07 -23.78 -25.44
N LYS A 253 -19.90 -23.83 -24.39
CA LYS A 253 -20.50 -25.10 -23.94
C LYS A 253 -21.64 -25.51 -24.88
N PRO A 254 -21.51 -26.60 -25.67
CA PRO A 254 -22.63 -27.10 -26.45
C PRO A 254 -23.75 -27.55 -25.51
N LYS A 255 -24.99 -27.14 -25.82
CA LYS A 255 -26.19 -27.62 -25.13
C LYS A 255 -26.24 -29.14 -25.24
N SER A 256 -26.13 -29.81 -24.09
CA SER A 256 -26.36 -31.24 -23.95
C SER A 256 -27.75 -31.59 -24.48
N LYS A 257 -27.82 -32.35 -25.59
CA LYS A 257 -29.06 -32.97 -26.08
C LYS A 257 -29.45 -34.13 -25.17
N ARG A 258 -30.10 -33.83 -24.04
CA ARG A 258 -31.07 -34.72 -23.39
C ARG A 258 -32.18 -33.83 -22.86
N ASP A 259 -33.41 -34.28 -23.09
CA ASP A 259 -34.70 -33.69 -22.66
C ASP A 259 -35.53 -33.07 -23.79
N LEU A 260 -35.92 -33.94 -24.73
CA LEU A 260 -37.19 -33.82 -25.45
C LEU A 260 -37.71 -35.22 -25.77
N ARG A 261 -38.04 -35.97 -24.71
CA ARG A 261 -38.98 -37.09 -24.75
C ARG A 261 -39.74 -37.11 -23.43
N HIS A 262 -40.88 -36.41 -23.42
CA HIS A 262 -42.14 -36.81 -22.79
C HIS A 262 -43.02 -35.56 -22.69
N SER A 263 -43.99 -35.48 -23.59
CA SER A 263 -45.39 -35.21 -23.26
C SER A 263 -46.23 -35.82 -24.37
N ILE A 264 -47.14 -36.68 -23.94
CA ILE A 264 -48.17 -37.37 -24.70
C ILE A 264 -49.19 -36.33 -25.20
#